data_AF-V6L0Z1-F1
#
_entry.id   AF-V6L0Z1-F1
#
_cell.length_a   1.000
_cell.length_b   1.000
_cell.length_c   1.000
_cell.angle_alpha   90.00
_cell.angle_beta   90.00
_cell.angle_gamma   90.00
#
_symmetry.space_group_name_H-M   'P 1'
#
loop_
_entity.id
_entity.type
_entity.pdbx_description
1 polymer ?
#
loop_
_entity_poly.entity_id
_entity_poly.type
_entity_poly.pdbx_seq_one_letter_code
_entity_poly.pdbx_strand_id
1 'polypeptide(L)'
;MDRKNDIVADAHGVSFTAHGRSTDLSWQHIRFAQHRRDAQGSRHVLTLVLHLTNGAQAVCRVSTRNMWEMEQWTAQLDAVLGRFLPRA
;
A
#
# COMPACT_ATOMS: atom_id res chain seq x y z
N MET A 1 12.65 -18.51 3.80
CA MET A 1 12.24 -17.19 4.33
C MET A 1 11.24 -16.59 3.37
N ASP A 2 9.96 -16.66 3.72
CA ASP A 2 8.90 -15.93 3.00
C ASP A 2 9.19 -14.44 3.11
N ARG A 3 9.53 -13.81 1.98
CA ARG A 3 9.63 -12.34 1.89
C ARG A 3 8.20 -11.80 1.97
N LYS A 4 7.72 -11.60 3.21
CA LYS A 4 6.43 -10.96 3.47
C LYS A 4 6.60 -9.47 3.18
N ASN A 5 5.92 -9.00 2.16
CA ASN A 5 5.78 -7.56 1.95
C ASN A 5 4.68 -7.07 2.87
N ASP A 6 4.86 -5.89 3.45
CA ASP A 6 3.90 -5.30 4.37
C ASP A 6 3.70 -3.82 4.05
N ILE A 7 2.50 -3.31 4.31
CA ILE A 7 2.13 -1.91 4.17
C ILE A 7 1.54 -1.49 5.51
N VAL A 8 2.24 -0.59 6.20
CA VAL A 8 1.80 0.01 7.44
C VAL A 8 1.49 1.47 7.14
N ALA A 9 0.29 1.93 7.48
CA ALA A 9 -0.10 3.32 7.31
C ALA A 9 -0.68 3.84 8.63
N ASP A 10 -0.13 4.95 9.12
CA ASP A 10 -0.46 5.51 10.43
C ASP A 10 -0.56 7.06 10.37
N ALA A 11 -0.52 7.73 11.53
CA ALA A 11 -0.60 9.18 11.60
C ALA A 11 0.62 9.92 11.01
N HIS A 12 1.77 9.26 10.89
CA HIS A 12 3.02 9.86 10.41
C HIS A 12 3.19 9.69 8.90
N GLY A 13 2.69 8.59 8.34
CA GLY A 13 2.83 8.31 6.92
C GLY A 13 2.46 6.89 6.51
N VAL A 14 3.07 6.47 5.41
CA VAL A 14 3.01 5.11 4.89
C VAL A 14 4.42 4.52 4.90
N SER A 15 4.57 3.42 5.60
CA SER A 15 5.76 2.58 5.59
C SER A 15 5.47 1.31 4.81
N PHE A 16 6.39 0.91 3.94
CA PHE A 16 6.26 -0.38 3.28
C PHE A 16 7.57 -1.15 3.28
N THR A 17 7.46 -2.44 3.54
CA THR A 17 8.57 -3.38 3.47
C THR A 17 8.46 -4.19 2.19
N ALA A 18 9.49 -4.14 1.36
CA ALA A 18 9.61 -4.95 0.16
C ALA A 18 10.99 -5.61 0.11
N HIS A 19 11.04 -6.93 -0.02
CA HIS A 19 12.29 -7.70 -0.11
C HIS A 19 13.30 -7.44 1.03
N GLY A 20 12.82 -7.12 2.24
CA GLY A 20 13.66 -6.80 3.40
C GLY A 20 14.14 -5.36 3.46
N ARG A 21 13.70 -4.48 2.55
CA ARG A 21 13.95 -3.05 2.59
C ARG A 21 12.68 -2.33 3.03
N SER A 22 12.76 -1.59 4.13
CA SER A 22 11.69 -0.69 4.57
C SER A 22 11.88 0.67 3.92
N THR A 23 10.79 1.27 3.46
CA THR A 23 10.73 2.66 2.99
C THR A 23 9.63 3.38 3.75
N ASP A 24 9.96 4.50 4.37
CA ASP A 24 9.02 5.32 5.12
C ASP A 24 8.74 6.62 4.36
N LEU A 25 7.46 6.88 4.10
CA LEU A 25 7.00 8.08 3.38
C LEU A 25 6.00 8.84 4.24
N SER A 26 6.37 10.05 4.64
CA SER A 26 5.45 10.95 5.33
C SER A 26 4.32 11.42 4.40
N TRP A 27 3.12 11.62 4.95
CA TRP A 27 1.96 12.12 4.21
C TRP A 27 2.23 13.41 3.43
N GLN A 28 3.06 14.32 3.97
CA GLN A 28 3.46 15.56 3.29
C GLN A 28 4.19 15.35 1.95
N HIS A 29 4.78 14.17 1.75
CA HIS A 29 5.46 13.80 0.51
C HIS A 29 4.55 13.04 -0.45
N ILE A 30 3.34 12.67 -0.03
CA ILE A 30 2.39 11.88 -0.81
C ILE A 30 1.30 12.84 -1.33
N ARG A 31 1.25 13.02 -2.65
CA ARG A 31 0.25 13.86 -3.30
C ARG A 31 -1.09 13.13 -3.44
N PHE A 32 -1.04 11.89 -3.91
CA PHE A 32 -2.20 11.02 -4.03
C PHE A 32 -1.76 9.56 -4.05
N ALA A 33 -2.71 8.67 -3.74
CA ALA A 33 -2.50 7.24 -3.75
C ALA A 33 -3.54 6.54 -4.61
N GLN A 34 -3.14 5.44 -5.23
CA GLN A 34 -4.02 4.56 -5.98
C GLN A 34 -3.70 3.13 -5.60
N HIS A 35 -4.70 2.28 -5.44
CA HIS A 35 -4.48 0.86 -5.29
C HIS A 35 -5.29 0.05 -6.30
N ARG A 36 -4.76 -1.13 -6.64
CA ARG A 36 -5.41 -2.08 -7.53
C ARG A 36 -5.27 -3.48 -6.97
N ARG A 37 -6.38 -4.22 -7.02
CA ARG A 37 -6.39 -5.66 -6.76
C ARG A 37 -6.25 -6.42 -8.07
N ASP A 38 -5.37 -7.40 -8.08
CA ASP A 38 -5.15 -8.32 -9.19
C ASP A 38 -5.18 -9.77 -8.68
N ALA A 39 -5.69 -10.70 -9.48
CA ALA A 39 -5.56 -12.13 -9.22
C ALA A 39 -4.36 -12.69 -9.99
N GLN A 40 -3.47 -13.42 -9.33
CA GLN A 40 -2.33 -14.11 -9.94
C GLN A 40 -2.31 -15.58 -9.53
N GLY A 41 -3.02 -16.40 -10.30
CA GLY A 41 -3.22 -17.82 -9.98
C GLY A 41 -4.00 -17.97 -8.67
N SER A 42 -3.43 -18.68 -7.69
CA SER A 42 -4.02 -18.87 -6.36
C SER A 42 -3.72 -17.74 -5.36
N ARG A 43 -3.07 -16.66 -5.80
CA ARG A 43 -2.76 -15.50 -4.95
C ARG A 43 -3.57 -14.29 -5.38
N HIS A 44 -4.08 -13.57 -4.40
CA HIS A 44 -4.58 -12.22 -4.54
C HIS A 44 -3.43 -11.26 -4.30
N VAL A 45 -3.38 -10.22 -5.11
CA VAL A 45 -2.33 -9.20 -5.09
C VAL A 45 -2.97 -7.84 -4.91
N LEU A 46 -2.45 -7.05 -3.97
CA LEU A 46 -2.77 -5.64 -3.84
C LEU A 46 -1.53 -4.84 -4.19
N THR A 47 -1.67 -3.96 -5.16
CA THR A 47 -0.63 -3.02 -5.56
C THR A 47 -1.04 -1.63 -5.11
N LEU A 48 -0.22 -0.97 -4.30
CA LEU A 48 -0.37 0.42 -3.88
C LEU A 48 0.66 1.27 -4.64
N VAL A 49 0.19 2.30 -5.30
CA VAL A 49 0.99 3.31 -6.00
C VAL A 49 0.82 4.64 -5.27
N LEU A 50 1.90 5.15 -4.71
CA LEU A 50 1.97 6.46 -4.07
C LEU A 50 2.65 7.42 -5.04
N HIS A 51 1.95 8.48 -5.38
CA HIS A 51 2.48 9.55 -6.22
C HIS A 51 3.01 10.65 -5.33
N LEU A 52 4.29 10.93 -5.45
CA LEU A 52 4.99 11.84 -4.56
C LEU A 52 4.95 13.27 -5.08
N THR A 53 5.12 14.24 -4.18
CA THR A 53 5.13 15.67 -4.51
C THR A 53 6.29 16.06 -5.43
N ASN A 54 7.40 15.30 -5.39
CA ASN A 54 8.54 15.48 -6.29
C ASN A 54 8.35 14.84 -7.69
N GLY A 55 7.16 14.30 -7.98
CA GLY A 55 6.84 13.65 -9.26
C GLY A 55 7.28 12.19 -9.36
N ALA A 56 7.99 11.65 -8.37
CA ALA A 56 8.33 10.24 -8.32
C ALA A 56 7.13 9.38 -7.91
N GLN A 57 7.21 8.08 -8.18
CA GLN A 57 6.23 7.09 -7.75
C GLN A 57 6.89 6.04 -6.87
N ALA A 58 6.24 5.71 -5.77
CA ALA A 58 6.58 4.56 -4.95
C ALA A 58 5.52 3.48 -5.15
N VAL A 59 5.95 2.28 -5.52
CA VAL A 59 5.06 1.14 -5.77
C VAL A 59 5.33 0.06 -4.75
N CYS A 60 4.30 -0.35 -4.03
CA CYS A 60 4.33 -1.49 -3.13
C CYS A 60 3.34 -2.55 -3.58
N ARG A 61 3.69 -3.82 -3.32
CA ARG A 61 2.89 -4.97 -3.70
C ARG A 61 2.85 -5.97 -2.56
N VAL A 62 1.66 -6.25 -2.05
CA VAL A 62 1.42 -7.32 -1.07
C VAL A 62 0.59 -8.42 -1.71
N SER A 63 0.73 -9.65 -1.21
CA SER A 63 -0.04 -10.77 -1.73
C SER A 63 -0.43 -11.72 -0.61
N THR A 64 -1.63 -12.28 -0.72
CA THR A 64 -2.12 -13.35 0.14
C THR A 64 -2.82 -14.41 -0.69
N ARG A 65 -2.91 -15.64 -0.17
CA ARG A 65 -3.76 -16.70 -0.72
C ARG A 65 -5.19 -16.65 -0.18
N ASN A 66 -5.44 -15.82 0.83
CA ASN A 66 -6.74 -15.69 1.48
C ASN A 66 -7.48 -14.46 0.95
N MET A 67 -8.60 -14.69 0.24
CA MET A 67 -9.43 -13.62 -0.31
C MET A 67 -10.00 -12.70 0.78
N TRP A 68 -10.42 -13.26 1.92
CA TRP A 68 -10.97 -12.48 3.03
C TRP A 68 -9.93 -11.52 3.62
N GLU A 69 -8.70 -12.02 3.82
CA GLU A 69 -7.58 -11.20 4.28
C GLU A 69 -7.29 -10.06 3.29
N MET A 70 -7.33 -10.34 1.98
CA MET A 70 -7.17 -9.32 0.95
C MET A 70 -8.25 -8.23 1.02
N GLU A 71 -9.51 -8.61 1.22
CA GLU A 71 -10.62 -7.66 1.36
C GLU A 71 -10.46 -6.79 2.60
N GLN A 72 -10.06 -7.37 3.73
CA GLN A 72 -9.79 -6.62 4.95
C GLN A 72 -8.64 -5.62 4.77
N TRP A 73 -7.53 -6.02 4.16
CA TRP A 73 -6.41 -5.13 3.88
C TRP A 73 -6.82 -3.96 2.97
N THR A 74 -7.62 -4.24 1.95
CA THR A 74 -8.10 -3.22 1.03
C THR A 74 -9.00 -2.21 1.73
N ALA A 75 -9.95 -2.68 2.56
CA ALA A 75 -10.84 -1.80 3.32
C ALA A 75 -10.10 -0.94 4.34
N GLN A 76 -9.11 -1.50 5.05
CA GLN A 76 -8.25 -0.76 5.98
C GLN A 76 -7.42 0.29 5.25
N LEU A 77 -6.84 -0.06 4.10
CA LEU A 77 -6.07 0.86 3.27
C LEU A 77 -6.95 2.02 2.78
N ASP A 78 -8.14 1.74 2.26
CA ASP A 78 -9.10 2.78 1.84
C ASP A 78 -9.45 3.74 2.98
N ALA A 79 -9.69 3.22 4.18
CA ALA A 79 -10.00 4.04 5.34
C ALA A 79 -8.86 4.97 5.74
N VAL A 80 -7.61 4.48 5.72
CA VAL A 80 -6.43 5.28 6.08
C VAL A 80 -6.11 6.31 4.99
N LEU A 81 -6.11 5.90 3.71
CA LEU A 81 -5.89 6.81 2.60
C LEU A 81 -6.95 7.92 2.58
N GLY A 82 -8.22 7.58 2.79
CA GLY A 82 -9.31 8.56 2.86
C GLY A 82 -9.23 9.51 4.06
N ARG A 83 -8.48 9.15 5.11
CA ARG A 83 -8.28 9.99 6.30
C ARG A 83 -7.15 11.00 6.12
N PHE A 84 -6.06 10.60 5.48
CA PHE A 84 -4.83 11.42 5.42
C PHE A 84 -4.54 12.03 4.06
N LEU A 85 -5.13 11.50 2.99
CA LEU A 85 -5.03 12.09 1.67
C LEU A 85 -6.29 12.87 1.32
N PRO A 86 -6.15 14.02 0.64
CA PRO A 86 -7.30 14.70 0.08
C PRO A 86 -8.00 13.77 -0.91
N ARG A 87 -9.35 13.77 -0.88
CA ARG A 87 -10.14 13.17 -1.95
C ARG A 87 -9.83 13.97 -3.22
N ALA A 88 -9.15 13.33 -4.18
CA ALA A 88 -8.90 13.91 -5.49
C ALA A 88 -10.22 14.14 -6.26
#